data_AF-A0A7S0BSL7-F1
#
_entry.id   AF-A0A7S0BSL7-F1
#
_cell.length_a   1.000
_cell.length_b   1.000
_cell.length_c   1.000
_cell.angle_alpha   90.00
_cell.angle_beta   90.00
_cell.angle_gamma   90.00
#
_symmetry.space_group_name_H-M   'P 1'
#
loop_
_entity.id
_entity.type
_entity.pdbx_description
1 polymer ?
#
loop_
_entity_poly.entity_id
_entity_poly.type
_entity_poly.pdbx_seq_one_letter_code
_entity_poly.pdbx_strand_id
1 'polypeptide(L)'
;ELPPYACAYCGIHDPACVVKDNKDGKWFCNARSKTPGSHIVMHLVRARHREVTLHKDSPLGETILECYNCGNRNVFMLGFVPAQGDSVVVLLCRECLHLSKLRDMNWDLDKWQPLIDDRSFLPWLVKYPAEKDVNRSRQVTTDQLNKLEMLWKQDPNAGLEDLMKPGNTDEPQPALLRYDDGYHFQNILGPLIKLEAENDRKMKEEQSRSGITVRWDFGLNKKRVAFFVMHQSSEGEIKILVGDELRLKNSALKWECVGNVKGFTSDEEVALELRGKSASRAPVDASIGFSVDVVWKATSFDRMQVAMRTFSVDETSVSGYLYHRILGHDVSQQVISAASIPDEFSVPGLPELNHSQIVAVKAVLESPLSLIQGPPGTGKTVTSASIVYHLSKQSRSAKVLVCAPSN
;
A
#
# COMPACT_ATOMS: atom_id res chain seq x y z
N GLU A 1 -3.30 39.88 0.78
CA GLU A 1 -2.65 38.65 0.29
C GLU A 1 -1.84 38.04 1.42
N LEU A 2 -1.74 36.72 1.48
CA LEU A 2 -0.94 36.01 2.48
C LEU A 2 0.54 35.98 2.06
N PRO A 3 1.49 35.95 3.00
CA PRO A 3 2.90 35.79 2.67
C PRO A 3 3.16 34.41 2.03
N PRO A 4 4.24 34.25 1.25
CA PRO A 4 4.54 33.00 0.52
C PRO A 4 4.84 31.81 1.42
N TYR A 5 5.10 32.04 2.72
CA TYR A 5 5.34 31.01 3.73
C TYR A 5 4.10 30.72 4.61
N ALA A 6 2.93 31.23 4.22
CA ALA A 6 1.69 30.91 4.91
C ALA A 6 1.35 29.42 4.77
N CYS A 7 0.80 28.85 5.83
CA CYS A 7 0.34 27.47 5.85
C CYS A 7 -0.69 27.25 4.74
N ALA A 8 -0.39 26.32 3.81
CA ALA A 8 -1.23 26.02 2.66
C ALA A 8 -2.64 25.52 3.04
N TYR A 9 -2.82 25.02 4.26
CA TYR A 9 -4.13 24.61 4.78
C TYR A 9 -4.92 25.77 5.41
N CYS A 10 -4.38 26.40 6.46
CA CYS A 10 -5.16 27.35 7.28
C CYS A 10 -4.73 28.82 7.16
N GLY A 11 -3.62 29.10 6.47
CA GLY A 11 -3.10 30.45 6.28
C GLY A 11 -2.29 31.03 7.45
N ILE A 12 -2.02 30.26 8.51
CA ILE A 12 -1.12 30.68 9.60
C ILE A 12 0.28 30.95 9.04
N HIS A 13 0.87 32.07 9.42
CA HIS A 13 2.11 32.57 8.84
C HIS A 13 3.00 33.23 9.89
N ASP A 14 3.00 32.74 11.12
CA ASP A 14 4.06 33.09 12.06
C ASP A 14 5.32 32.30 11.67
N PRO A 15 6.45 32.96 11.33
CA PRO A 15 7.73 32.31 11.01
C PRO A 15 8.18 31.24 12.00
N ALA A 16 7.89 31.40 13.29
CA ALA A 16 8.29 30.44 14.30
C ALA A 16 7.39 29.19 14.35
N CYS A 17 6.25 29.22 13.66
CA CYS A 17 5.23 28.17 13.69
C CYS A 17 5.09 27.40 12.38
N VAL A 18 5.81 27.80 11.31
CA VAL A 18 5.71 27.20 9.97
C VAL A 18 7.00 26.51 9.54
N VAL A 19 6.84 25.47 8.74
CA VAL A 19 7.94 24.68 8.16
C VAL A 19 7.63 24.42 6.70
N LYS A 20 8.67 24.42 5.87
CA LYS A 20 8.59 24.10 4.44
C LYS A 20 8.77 22.61 4.23
N ASP A 21 7.89 21.97 3.47
CA ASP A 21 8.19 20.66 2.88
C ASP A 21 9.15 20.85 1.69
N ASN A 22 10.25 20.12 1.70
CA ASN A 22 11.29 20.30 0.68
C ASN A 22 10.90 19.70 -0.67
N LYS A 23 9.97 18.74 -0.68
CA LYS A 23 9.61 18.01 -1.90
C LYS A 23 8.61 18.75 -2.76
N ASP A 24 7.56 19.34 -2.18
CA ASP A 24 6.59 20.14 -2.92
C ASP A 24 6.73 21.67 -2.74
N GLY A 25 7.59 22.10 -1.82
CA GLY A 25 7.92 23.50 -1.57
C GLY A 25 6.86 24.28 -0.80
N LYS A 26 5.76 23.66 -0.38
CA LYS A 26 4.68 24.30 0.37
C LYS A 26 5.04 24.45 1.85
N TRP A 27 4.40 25.41 2.50
CA TRP A 27 4.57 25.68 3.93
C TRP A 27 3.38 25.18 4.73
N PHE A 28 3.65 24.67 5.92
CA PHE A 28 2.62 24.17 6.84
C PHE A 28 2.93 24.56 8.28
N CYS A 29 1.89 24.90 9.05
CA CYS A 29 2.06 25.24 10.45
C CYS A 29 2.08 24.02 11.36
N ASN A 30 2.58 24.18 12.59
CA ASN A 30 2.54 23.14 13.62
C ASN A 30 1.24 23.11 14.45
N ALA A 31 0.16 23.76 14.00
CA ALA A 31 -1.14 23.79 14.70
C ALA A 31 -1.95 22.50 14.46
N ARG A 32 -2.75 22.09 15.47
CA ARG A 32 -3.71 20.98 15.42
C ARG A 32 -5.16 21.49 15.36
N SER A 33 -5.50 22.26 14.34
CA SER A 33 -6.78 22.97 14.21
C SER A 33 -7.96 22.00 13.94
N LYS A 34 -8.43 21.29 14.97
CA LYS A 34 -9.49 20.23 14.90
C LYS A 34 -9.10 19.02 14.03
N THR A 35 -7.83 18.87 13.75
CA THR A 35 -7.24 17.75 13.03
C THR A 35 -6.56 16.77 13.99
N PRO A 36 -6.44 15.47 13.63
CA PRO A 36 -5.83 14.46 14.50
C PRO A 36 -4.30 14.58 14.68
N GLY A 37 -3.66 15.58 14.07
CA GLY A 37 -2.23 15.88 14.13
C GLY A 37 -1.96 17.28 13.56
N SER A 38 -0.72 17.78 13.63
CA SER A 38 -0.41 19.11 13.11
C SER A 38 -0.46 19.15 11.58
N HIS A 39 -0.72 20.32 10.99
CA HIS A 39 -0.85 20.44 9.54
C HIS A 39 0.38 19.94 8.78
N ILE A 40 1.59 20.26 9.25
CA ILE A 40 2.83 19.74 8.63
C ILE A 40 2.90 18.21 8.73
N VAL A 41 2.64 17.61 9.90
CA VAL A 41 2.73 16.16 10.07
C VAL A 41 1.67 15.45 9.22
N MET A 42 0.45 15.98 9.17
CA MET A 42 -0.62 15.45 8.33
C MET A 42 -0.26 15.47 6.84
N HIS A 43 0.31 16.57 6.36
CA HIS A 43 0.77 16.70 4.98
C HIS A 43 1.87 15.68 4.68
N LEU A 44 2.94 15.65 5.49
CA LEU A 44 4.08 14.74 5.28
C LEU A 44 3.64 13.28 5.21
N VAL A 45 2.74 12.84 6.10
CA VAL A 45 2.20 11.47 6.09
C VAL A 45 1.40 11.18 4.82
N ARG A 46 0.54 12.11 4.38
CA ARG A 46 -0.34 11.91 3.21
C ARG A 46 0.41 11.96 1.88
N ALA A 47 1.31 12.92 1.77
CA ALA A 47 2.16 13.11 0.60
C ALA A 47 3.34 12.11 0.57
N ARG A 48 3.58 11.38 1.67
CA ARG A 48 4.74 10.50 1.88
C ARG A 48 6.07 11.26 1.74
N HIS A 49 6.08 12.49 2.23
CA HIS A 49 7.25 13.36 2.24
C HIS A 49 7.94 13.25 3.60
N ARG A 50 9.25 13.52 3.64
CA ARG A 50 10.06 13.21 4.82
C ARG A 50 11.05 14.31 5.19
N GLU A 51 11.24 15.31 4.34
CA GLU A 51 12.30 16.31 4.48
C GLU A 51 11.71 17.70 4.61
N VAL A 52 12.19 18.47 5.58
CA VAL A 52 11.65 19.80 5.86
C VAL A 52 12.75 20.82 6.14
N THR A 53 12.42 22.10 5.95
CA THR A 53 13.29 23.24 6.24
C THR A 53 12.57 24.26 7.11
N LEU A 54 13.24 24.73 8.16
CA LEU A 54 12.73 25.78 9.04
C LEU A 54 12.75 27.15 8.34
N HIS A 55 11.88 28.06 8.79
CA HIS A 55 11.87 29.43 8.27
C HIS A 55 13.14 30.21 8.66
N LYS A 56 13.61 31.12 7.81
CA LYS A 56 14.77 31.98 8.06
C LYS A 56 14.69 32.82 9.34
N ASP A 57 13.47 33.22 9.70
CA ASP A 57 13.17 34.01 10.90
C ASP A 57 12.66 33.11 12.06
N SER A 58 12.81 31.79 11.94
CA SER A 58 12.53 30.85 13.03
C SER A 58 13.58 31.00 14.15
N PRO A 59 13.32 30.49 15.37
CA PRO A 59 14.29 30.52 16.47
C PRO A 59 15.67 29.91 16.14
N LEU A 60 15.74 29.04 15.13
CA LEU A 60 16.97 28.35 14.69
C LEU A 60 17.42 28.76 13.28
N GLY A 61 16.81 29.80 12.70
CA GLY A 61 17.11 30.24 11.34
C GLY A 61 16.70 29.25 10.25
N GLU A 62 17.15 29.49 9.02
CA GLU A 62 16.89 28.62 7.87
C GLU A 62 17.76 27.38 7.95
N THR A 63 17.20 26.29 8.48
CA THR A 63 17.91 25.04 8.72
C THR A 63 17.14 23.88 8.12
N ILE A 64 17.83 23.06 7.30
CA ILE A 64 17.32 21.75 6.86
C ILE A 64 17.51 20.77 8.02
N LEU A 65 16.44 20.08 8.41
CA LEU A 65 16.54 19.09 9.49
C LEU A 65 17.19 17.81 8.98
N GLU A 66 18.40 17.51 9.47
CA GLU A 66 19.14 16.31 9.11
C GLU A 66 19.93 15.74 10.29
N CYS A 67 20.22 14.44 10.22
CA CYS A 67 21.05 13.75 11.19
C CYS A 67 22.49 14.26 11.08
N TYR A 68 23.05 14.75 12.18
CA TYR A 68 24.42 15.26 12.24
C TYR A 68 25.47 14.22 11.77
N ASN A 69 25.24 12.94 12.05
CA ASN A 69 26.21 11.89 11.73
C ASN A 69 26.15 11.38 10.29
N CYS A 70 24.95 11.13 9.75
CA CYS A 70 24.79 10.47 8.44
C CYS A 70 24.07 11.32 7.38
N GLY A 71 23.62 12.52 7.72
CA GLY A 71 22.86 13.40 6.82
C GLY A 71 21.46 12.90 6.48
N ASN A 72 20.94 11.86 7.14
CA ASN A 72 19.57 11.40 6.92
C ASN A 72 18.57 12.52 7.27
N ARG A 73 17.69 12.87 6.32
CA ARG A 73 16.72 13.97 6.41
C ARG A 73 15.31 13.55 6.77
N ASN A 74 15.07 12.26 7.03
CA ASN A 74 13.76 11.75 7.37
C ASN A 74 13.33 12.20 8.78
N VAL A 75 12.49 13.23 8.86
CA VAL A 75 12.04 13.82 10.13
C VAL A 75 11.36 12.82 11.08
N PHE A 76 10.76 11.74 10.57
CA PHE A 76 10.15 10.69 11.39
C PHE A 76 11.19 9.78 12.07
N MET A 77 12.42 9.78 11.57
CA MET A 77 13.54 9.03 12.15
C MET A 77 14.46 9.92 12.98
N LEU A 78 14.31 11.24 12.87
CA LEU A 78 15.12 12.21 13.61
C LEU A 78 14.61 12.37 15.04
N GLY A 79 15.57 12.51 15.93
CA GLY A 79 15.36 12.95 17.29
C GLY A 79 16.53 13.78 17.76
N PHE A 80 16.44 14.26 18.98
CA PHE A 80 17.44 15.10 19.58
C PHE A 80 18.06 14.41 20.80
N VAL A 81 19.34 14.69 21.04
CA VAL A 81 20.10 14.20 22.18
C VAL A 81 20.75 15.39 22.88
N PRO A 82 20.64 15.51 24.22
CA PRO A 82 21.35 16.54 24.97
C PRO A 82 22.85 16.20 25.08
N ALA A 83 23.71 17.20 24.92
CA ALA A 83 25.12 17.09 25.28
C ALA A 83 25.29 17.10 26.81
N GLN A 84 26.24 16.32 27.35
CA GLN A 84 26.51 16.31 28.78
C GLN A 84 27.14 17.64 29.23
N GLY A 85 26.42 18.40 30.06
CA GLY A 85 26.94 19.60 30.73
C GLY A 85 26.67 20.94 30.02
N ASP A 86 26.12 20.93 28.80
CA ASP A 86 25.76 22.13 28.04
C ASP A 86 24.28 22.12 27.62
N SER A 87 23.70 23.29 27.36
CA SER A 87 22.34 23.43 26.77
C SER A 87 22.30 23.12 25.26
N VAL A 88 23.35 22.50 24.72
CA VAL A 88 23.48 22.17 23.30
C VAL A 88 22.75 20.86 23.00
N VAL A 89 22.00 20.88 21.92
CA VAL A 89 21.20 19.76 21.44
C VAL A 89 21.70 19.34 20.05
N VAL A 90 21.86 18.03 19.84
CA VAL A 90 22.29 17.46 18.56
C VAL A 90 21.17 16.62 17.94
N LEU A 91 20.96 16.77 16.63
CA LEU A 91 20.00 15.96 15.88
C LEU A 91 20.64 14.66 15.40
N LEU A 92 20.05 13.52 15.77
CA LEU A 92 20.48 12.19 15.35
C LEU A 92 19.30 11.35 14.88
N CYS A 93 19.49 10.56 13.83
CA CYS A 93 18.51 9.56 13.44
C CYS A 93 18.58 8.33 14.36
N ARG A 94 17.45 7.63 14.49
CA ARG A 94 17.32 6.45 15.35
C ARG A 94 18.33 5.34 15.03
N GLU A 95 18.68 5.15 13.75
CA GLU A 95 19.65 4.14 13.30
C GLU A 95 21.07 4.45 13.78
N CYS A 96 21.43 5.73 13.88
CA CYS A 96 22.76 6.13 14.33
C CYS A 96 22.99 5.88 15.83
N LEU A 97 21.93 5.71 16.64
CA LEU A 97 22.06 5.44 18.08
C LEU A 97 22.84 4.16 18.40
N HIS A 98 22.87 3.21 17.46
CA HIS A 98 23.56 1.94 17.64
C HIS A 98 25.03 1.97 17.22
N LEU A 99 25.53 3.09 16.68
CA LEU A 99 26.92 3.21 16.25
C LEU A 99 27.83 3.47 17.46
N SER A 100 28.68 2.49 17.77
CA SER A 100 29.63 2.53 18.90
C SER A 100 30.52 3.78 18.89
N LYS A 101 30.86 4.30 17.70
CA LYS A 101 31.72 5.49 17.49
C LYS A 101 31.11 6.80 18.02
N LEU A 102 29.80 6.86 18.26
CA LEU A 102 29.15 8.07 18.78
C LEU A 102 29.18 8.16 20.31
N ARG A 103 29.56 7.09 21.01
CA ARG A 103 29.65 7.06 22.48
C ARG A 103 30.82 7.90 23.02
N ASP A 104 31.79 8.23 22.19
CA ASP A 104 32.96 9.03 22.56
C ASP A 104 32.70 10.55 22.49
N MET A 105 31.50 10.99 22.07
CA MET A 105 31.18 12.40 21.80
C MET A 105 30.50 13.17 22.96
N ASN A 106 30.60 12.71 24.22
CA ASN A 106 29.93 13.33 25.39
C ASN A 106 28.41 13.56 25.21
N TRP A 107 27.73 12.75 24.41
CA TRP A 107 26.27 12.80 24.22
C TRP A 107 25.58 11.74 25.05
N ASP A 108 24.47 12.11 25.67
CA ASP A 108 23.66 11.19 26.47
C ASP A 108 22.63 10.47 25.58
N LEU A 109 23.11 9.49 24.79
CA LEU A 109 22.30 8.78 23.78
C LEU A 109 21.05 8.10 24.35
N ASP A 110 21.04 7.76 25.65
CA ASP A 110 19.89 7.16 26.32
C ASP A 110 18.73 8.15 26.49
N LYS A 111 18.98 9.46 26.37
CA LYS A 111 17.98 10.53 26.40
C LYS A 111 17.48 10.95 25.01
N TRP A 112 17.71 10.14 23.97
CA TRP A 112 17.19 10.44 22.65
C TRP A 112 15.66 10.57 22.67
N GLN A 113 15.15 11.66 22.11
CA GLN A 113 13.72 11.93 21.99
C GLN A 113 13.37 12.30 20.55
N PRO A 114 12.26 11.79 20.00
CA PRO A 114 11.86 12.07 18.62
C PRO A 114 11.53 13.55 18.41
N LEU A 115 11.79 14.09 17.22
CA LEU A 115 11.42 15.49 16.89
C LEU A 115 9.91 15.69 16.72
N ILE A 116 9.21 14.60 16.43
CA ILE A 116 7.75 14.57 16.32
C ILE A 116 7.22 13.77 17.50
N ASP A 117 6.43 14.44 18.34
CA ASP A 117 5.72 13.83 19.45
C ASP A 117 4.23 14.12 19.36
N ASP A 118 3.43 13.10 19.65
CA ASP A 118 1.97 13.14 19.58
C ASP A 118 1.45 13.74 18.23
N ARG A 119 2.10 13.39 17.12
CA ARG A 119 1.76 13.85 15.75
C ARG A 119 1.94 15.36 15.52
N SER A 120 2.90 15.98 16.20
CA SER A 120 3.34 17.36 15.96
C SER A 120 4.83 17.53 16.22
N PHE A 121 5.47 18.54 15.63
CA PHE A 121 6.86 18.85 15.97
C PHE A 121 6.97 19.40 17.39
N LEU A 122 8.12 19.19 18.03
CA LEU A 122 8.38 19.72 19.36
C LEU A 122 8.35 21.27 19.38
N PRO A 123 7.81 21.91 20.44
CA PRO A 123 7.56 23.36 20.45
C PRO A 123 8.81 24.23 20.42
N TRP A 124 9.93 23.71 20.93
CA TRP A 124 11.22 24.41 20.90
C TRP A 124 11.81 24.46 19.49
N LEU A 125 11.43 23.50 18.63
CA LEU A 125 11.86 23.43 17.24
C LEU A 125 10.90 24.20 16.32
N VAL A 126 9.60 23.95 16.48
CA VAL A 126 8.53 24.63 15.73
C VAL A 126 7.42 24.98 16.71
N LYS A 127 7.25 26.27 17.00
CA LYS A 127 6.29 26.74 18.01
C LYS A 127 4.86 26.38 17.61
N TYR A 128 4.01 26.23 18.62
CA TYR A 128 2.57 26.25 18.40
C TYR A 128 2.11 27.69 18.17
N PRO A 129 1.24 27.93 17.18
CA PRO A 129 0.62 29.24 17.02
C PRO A 129 -0.21 29.62 18.25
N ALA A 130 -0.27 30.91 18.58
CA ALA A 130 -1.11 31.38 19.67
C ALA A 130 -2.59 31.15 19.37
N GLU A 131 -3.42 30.92 20.40
CA GLU A 131 -4.85 30.63 20.24
C GLU A 131 -5.59 31.69 19.41
N LYS A 132 -5.24 32.97 19.59
CA LYS A 132 -5.80 34.09 18.82
C LYS A 132 -5.57 33.93 17.30
N ASP A 133 -4.44 33.36 16.90
CA ASP A 133 -4.06 33.20 15.50
C ASP A 133 -4.71 31.93 14.93
N VAL A 134 -4.84 30.88 15.73
CA VAL A 134 -5.63 29.68 15.39
C VAL A 134 -7.10 30.03 15.16
N ASN A 135 -7.71 30.83 16.05
CA ASN A 135 -9.11 31.25 15.94
C ASN A 135 -9.39 32.16 14.74
N ARG A 136 -8.39 32.94 14.31
CA ARG A 136 -8.48 33.81 13.12
C ARG A 136 -8.11 33.09 11.83
N SER A 137 -7.46 31.93 11.92
CA SER A 137 -7.08 31.12 10.77
C SER A 137 -8.29 30.46 10.11
N ARG A 138 -8.12 30.05 8.85
CA ARG A 138 -9.14 29.30 8.11
C ARG A 138 -9.38 27.97 8.83
N GLN A 139 -10.63 27.75 9.23
CA GLN A 139 -11.04 26.51 9.88
C GLN A 139 -11.18 25.43 8.81
N VAL A 140 -10.29 24.44 8.87
CA VAL A 140 -10.23 23.32 7.94
C VAL A 140 -10.60 22.04 8.66
N THR A 141 -11.41 21.21 8.00
CA THR A 141 -11.76 19.87 8.51
C THR A 141 -10.82 18.83 7.94
N THR A 142 -10.68 17.70 8.63
CA THR A 142 -9.91 16.55 8.13
C THR A 142 -10.36 16.13 6.73
N ASP A 143 -11.66 16.11 6.45
CA ASP A 143 -12.19 15.76 5.11
C ASP A 143 -11.75 16.73 4.02
N GLN A 144 -11.82 18.04 4.27
CA GLN A 144 -11.34 19.05 3.34
C GLN A 144 -9.84 18.90 3.06
N LEU A 145 -9.04 18.60 4.09
CA LEU A 145 -7.61 18.34 3.90
C LEU A 145 -7.36 17.08 3.05
N ASN A 146 -8.15 16.02 3.26
CA ASN A 146 -8.06 14.80 2.45
C ASN A 146 -8.30 15.11 0.97
N LYS A 147 -9.37 15.85 0.69
CA LYS A 147 -9.75 16.23 -0.68
C LYS A 147 -8.72 17.15 -1.31
N LEU A 148 -8.19 18.11 -0.56
CA LEU A 148 -7.14 19.01 -1.06
C LEU A 148 -5.85 18.25 -1.40
N GLU A 149 -5.42 17.33 -0.53
CA GLU A 149 -4.24 16.48 -0.78
C GLU A 149 -4.42 15.57 -2.00
N MET A 150 -5.64 15.06 -2.23
CA MET A 150 -5.94 14.33 -3.46
C MET A 150 -5.89 15.24 -4.69
N LEU A 151 -6.44 16.45 -4.59
CA LEU A 151 -6.45 17.42 -5.68
C LEU A 151 -5.03 17.86 -6.06
N TRP A 152 -4.13 18.04 -5.07
CA TRP A 152 -2.71 18.35 -5.32
C TRP A 152 -1.93 17.29 -6.08
N LYS A 153 -2.41 16.04 -6.13
CA LYS A 153 -1.83 15.01 -7.01
C LYS A 153 -2.06 15.30 -8.49
N GLN A 154 -3.09 16.07 -8.82
CA GLN A 154 -3.46 16.42 -10.20
C GLN A 154 -3.09 17.87 -10.51
N ASP A 155 -3.38 18.79 -9.58
CA ASP A 155 -3.08 20.21 -9.69
C ASP A 155 -2.39 20.70 -8.40
N PRO A 156 -1.05 20.81 -8.40
CA PRO A 156 -0.28 21.24 -7.24
C PRO A 156 -0.58 22.67 -6.75
N ASN A 157 -1.24 23.50 -7.57
CA ASN A 157 -1.56 24.89 -7.26
C ASN A 157 -3.00 25.08 -6.77
N ALA A 158 -3.80 24.01 -6.69
CA ALA A 158 -5.18 24.09 -6.26
C ALA A 158 -5.30 24.61 -4.82
N GLY A 159 -6.30 25.43 -4.56
CA GLY A 159 -6.66 25.93 -3.24
C GLY A 159 -7.87 25.22 -2.65
N LEU A 160 -8.17 25.50 -1.37
CA LEU A 160 -9.41 25.01 -0.75
C LEU A 160 -10.67 25.54 -1.42
N GLU A 161 -10.60 26.68 -2.12
CA GLU A 161 -11.73 27.21 -2.88
C GLU A 161 -12.11 26.31 -4.06
N ASP A 162 -11.14 25.57 -4.63
CA ASP A 162 -11.38 24.65 -5.74
C ASP A 162 -12.16 23.41 -5.31
N LEU A 163 -12.20 23.09 -4.02
CA LEU A 163 -13.05 22.03 -3.46
C LEU A 163 -14.54 22.36 -3.54
N MET A 164 -14.90 23.64 -3.70
CA MET A 164 -16.30 24.09 -3.76
C MET A 164 -16.86 24.19 -5.18
N LYS A 165 -16.04 23.94 -6.22
CA LYS A 165 -16.49 23.96 -7.61
C LYS A 165 -17.42 22.77 -7.88
N PRO A 166 -18.68 22.99 -8.32
CA PRO A 166 -19.59 21.91 -8.67
C PRO A 166 -19.02 21.19 -9.90
N GLY A 167 -18.63 19.93 -9.73
CA GLY A 167 -17.92 19.14 -10.74
C GLY A 167 -17.14 17.97 -10.16
N ASN A 168 -16.92 17.93 -8.84
CA ASN A 168 -16.16 16.88 -8.16
C ASN A 168 -17.02 15.74 -7.58
N THR A 169 -18.20 15.45 -8.16
CA THR A 169 -19.09 14.34 -7.75
C THR A 169 -18.63 12.97 -8.29
N ASP A 170 -17.33 12.78 -8.43
CA ASP A 170 -16.70 11.52 -8.88
C ASP A 170 -16.22 10.68 -7.67
N GLU A 171 -16.75 10.95 -6.47
CA GLU A 171 -16.54 10.04 -5.34
C GLU A 171 -17.32 8.75 -5.57
N PRO A 172 -16.65 7.59 -5.54
CA PRO A 172 -17.31 6.30 -5.73
C PRO A 172 -18.33 6.09 -4.62
N GLN A 173 -19.47 5.48 -4.96
CA GLN A 173 -20.46 5.11 -3.96
C GLN A 173 -19.94 3.95 -3.09
N PRO A 174 -20.28 3.91 -1.80
CA PRO A 174 -19.89 2.80 -0.93
C PRO A 174 -20.63 1.51 -1.30
N ALA A 175 -20.01 0.37 -0.97
CA ALA A 175 -20.66 -0.93 -1.12
C ALA A 175 -21.93 -1.02 -0.25
N LEU A 176 -22.97 -1.64 -0.79
CA LEU A 176 -24.29 -1.78 -0.18
C LEU A 176 -24.52 -3.20 0.35
N LEU A 177 -25.45 -3.34 1.29
CA LEU A 177 -25.93 -4.64 1.76
C LEU A 177 -26.89 -5.30 0.76
N ARG A 178 -27.56 -4.50 -0.06
CA ARG A 178 -28.54 -4.91 -1.07
C ARG A 178 -28.36 -4.08 -2.32
N TYR A 179 -28.55 -4.71 -3.46
CA TYR A 179 -28.46 -4.10 -4.79
C TYR A 179 -29.74 -4.44 -5.55
N ASP A 180 -30.14 -3.60 -6.50
CA ASP A 180 -31.40 -3.82 -7.24
C ASP A 180 -31.24 -4.90 -8.31
N ASP A 181 -30.08 -4.92 -8.98
CA ASP A 181 -29.72 -5.84 -10.04
C ASP A 181 -28.19 -5.91 -10.24
N GLY A 182 -27.75 -6.72 -11.19
CA GLY A 182 -26.34 -6.87 -11.56
C GLY A 182 -25.72 -5.60 -12.14
N TYR A 183 -26.50 -4.71 -12.77
CA TYR A 183 -25.99 -3.41 -13.26
C TYR A 183 -25.73 -2.45 -12.10
N HIS A 184 -26.64 -2.37 -11.13
CA HIS A 184 -26.43 -1.61 -9.90
C HIS A 184 -25.19 -2.13 -9.17
N PHE A 185 -25.04 -3.45 -9.00
CA PHE A 185 -23.85 -4.05 -8.39
C PHE A 185 -22.54 -3.66 -9.11
N GLN A 186 -22.52 -3.76 -10.44
CA GLN A 186 -21.37 -3.37 -11.26
C GLN A 186 -21.07 -1.86 -11.17
N ASN A 187 -22.09 -1.01 -11.16
CA ASN A 187 -21.92 0.44 -11.11
C ASN A 187 -21.34 0.92 -9.78
N ILE A 188 -21.56 0.18 -8.68
CA ILE A 188 -20.98 0.45 -7.37
C ILE A 188 -19.56 -0.13 -7.28
N LEU A 189 -19.37 -1.42 -7.57
CA LEU A 189 -18.08 -2.09 -7.36
C LEU A 189 -17.04 -1.83 -8.46
N GLY A 190 -17.48 -1.61 -9.70
CA GLY A 190 -16.60 -1.35 -10.85
C GLY A 190 -15.66 -0.17 -10.63
N PRO A 191 -16.16 1.01 -10.20
CA PRO A 191 -15.31 2.15 -9.83
C PRO A 191 -14.33 1.84 -8.70
N LEU A 192 -14.73 1.08 -7.68
CA LEU A 192 -13.85 0.70 -6.57
C LEU A 192 -12.68 -0.17 -7.03
N ILE A 193 -12.93 -1.14 -7.92
CA ILE A 193 -11.88 -1.97 -8.53
C ILE A 193 -10.92 -1.10 -9.35
N LYS A 194 -11.43 -0.10 -10.07
CA LYS A 194 -10.61 0.83 -10.86
C LYS A 194 -9.71 1.69 -9.96
N LEU A 195 -10.25 2.20 -8.86
CA LEU A 195 -9.47 2.99 -7.89
C LEU A 195 -8.36 2.16 -7.25
N GLU A 196 -8.65 0.91 -6.88
CA GLU A 196 -7.61 0.00 -6.36
C GLU A 196 -6.55 -0.30 -7.42
N ALA A 197 -6.96 -0.54 -8.68
CA ALA A 197 -6.02 -0.78 -9.78
C ALA A 197 -5.08 0.42 -10.02
N GLU A 198 -5.62 1.64 -9.99
CA GLU A 198 -4.84 2.86 -10.14
C GLU A 198 -3.90 3.11 -8.94
N ASN A 199 -4.36 2.80 -7.73
CA ASN A 199 -3.55 2.89 -6.52
C ASN A 199 -2.39 1.87 -6.55
N ASP A 200 -2.67 0.61 -6.85
CA ASP A 200 -1.67 -0.46 -6.98
C ASP A 200 -0.65 -0.12 -8.09
N ARG A 201 -1.13 0.40 -9.23
CA ARG A 201 -0.25 0.87 -10.32
C ARG A 201 0.70 1.95 -9.86
N LYS A 202 0.19 3.01 -9.23
CA LYS A 202 1.02 4.12 -8.72
C LYS A 202 2.04 3.62 -7.71
N MET A 203 1.62 2.77 -6.77
CA MET A 203 2.50 2.20 -5.75
C MET A 203 3.61 1.33 -6.36
N LYS A 204 3.32 0.55 -7.39
CA LYS A 204 4.33 -0.25 -8.12
C LYS A 204 5.26 0.63 -8.95
N GLU A 205 4.75 1.63 -9.66
CA GLU A 205 5.56 2.53 -10.50
C GLU A 205 6.54 3.38 -9.65
N GLU A 206 6.13 3.84 -8.46
CA GLU A 206 6.96 4.57 -7.48
C GLU A 206 8.19 3.78 -6.97
N GLN A 207 8.16 2.45 -7.10
CA GLN A 207 9.27 1.60 -6.69
C GLN A 207 10.40 1.53 -7.71
N SER A 208 10.21 2.07 -8.92
CA SER A 208 11.26 2.06 -9.93
C SER A 208 12.50 2.81 -9.42
N ARG A 209 13.69 2.30 -9.74
CA ARG A 209 14.98 2.83 -9.26
C ARG A 209 15.97 3.00 -10.40
N SER A 210 16.68 4.11 -10.37
CA SER A 210 17.82 4.39 -11.26
C SER A 210 19.16 4.18 -10.55
N GLY A 211 20.25 4.12 -11.31
CA GLY A 211 21.59 4.00 -10.74
C GLY A 211 21.89 2.62 -10.18
N ILE A 212 21.23 1.59 -10.72
CA ILE A 212 21.43 0.21 -10.32
C ILE A 212 22.73 -0.32 -10.91
N THR A 213 23.50 -1.00 -10.06
CA THR A 213 24.67 -1.78 -10.47
C THR A 213 24.23 -3.23 -10.70
N VAL A 214 24.56 -3.77 -11.86
CA VAL A 214 24.17 -5.11 -12.30
C VAL A 214 25.40 -6.00 -12.42
N ARG A 215 25.28 -7.21 -11.87
CA ARG A 215 26.18 -8.33 -12.11
C ARG A 215 25.49 -9.35 -13.01
N TRP A 216 26.18 -9.79 -14.06
CA TRP A 216 25.62 -10.70 -15.05
C TRP A 216 26.05 -12.15 -14.81
N ASP A 217 25.15 -13.08 -15.07
CA ASP A 217 25.45 -14.52 -15.05
C ASP A 217 24.52 -15.32 -15.97
N PHE A 218 24.70 -16.64 -15.98
CA PHE A 218 23.80 -17.60 -16.58
C PHE A 218 23.23 -18.55 -15.54
N GLY A 219 21.91 -18.78 -15.59
CA GLY A 219 21.28 -19.86 -14.85
C GLY A 219 21.65 -21.23 -15.45
N LEU A 220 21.45 -22.29 -14.67
CA LEU A 220 21.65 -23.68 -15.11
C LEU A 220 20.81 -24.05 -16.36
N ASN A 221 19.70 -23.34 -16.57
CA ASN A 221 18.84 -23.44 -17.75
C ASN A 221 19.37 -22.67 -18.98
N LYS A 222 20.61 -22.17 -18.92
CA LYS A 222 21.30 -21.37 -19.96
C LYS A 222 20.61 -20.04 -20.28
N LYS A 223 19.76 -19.53 -19.40
CA LYS A 223 19.17 -18.18 -19.53
C LYS A 223 20.02 -17.13 -18.83
N ARG A 224 20.00 -15.91 -19.36
CA ARG A 224 20.68 -14.74 -18.82
C ARG A 224 20.04 -14.33 -17.50
N VAL A 225 20.85 -14.13 -16.46
CA VAL A 225 20.41 -13.61 -15.16
C VAL A 225 21.16 -12.32 -14.85
N ALA A 226 20.42 -11.32 -14.37
CA ALA A 226 20.96 -10.08 -13.82
C ALA A 226 20.77 -10.10 -12.31
N PHE A 227 21.84 -9.82 -11.56
CA PHE A 227 21.84 -9.67 -10.12
C PHE A 227 22.06 -8.22 -9.76
N PHE A 228 21.26 -7.70 -8.84
CA PHE A 228 21.38 -6.32 -8.37
C PHE A 228 20.73 -6.14 -7.00
N VAL A 229 21.22 -5.18 -6.23
CA VAL A 229 20.60 -4.78 -4.96
C VAL A 229 19.57 -3.70 -5.25
N MET A 230 18.38 -3.84 -4.65
CA MET A 230 17.32 -2.85 -4.70
C MET A 230 16.82 -2.64 -3.28
N HIS A 231 17.25 -1.55 -2.65
CA HIS A 231 16.84 -1.23 -1.28
C HIS A 231 15.31 -1.01 -1.24
N GLN A 232 14.61 -1.94 -0.60
CA GLN A 232 13.17 -1.86 -0.34
C GLN A 232 12.98 -1.11 0.99
N SER A 233 12.17 -0.05 1.01
CA SER A 233 11.92 0.67 2.26
C SER A 233 11.12 -0.23 3.22
N SER A 234 11.49 -0.23 4.51
CA SER A 234 11.02 -1.20 5.51
C SER A 234 9.57 -1.00 6.00
N GLU A 235 8.88 0.09 5.63
CA GLU A 235 7.55 0.42 6.16
C GLU A 235 6.51 0.66 5.06
N GLY A 236 5.53 -0.24 4.95
CA GLY A 236 4.30 -0.06 4.18
C GLY A 236 4.39 -0.14 2.65
N GLU A 237 5.58 -0.36 2.08
CA GLU A 237 5.78 -0.52 0.63
C GLU A 237 5.61 -1.97 0.19
N ILE A 238 5.00 -2.19 -0.98
CA ILE A 238 4.85 -3.52 -1.59
C ILE A 238 6.26 -4.09 -1.85
N LYS A 239 6.61 -5.22 -1.26
CA LYS A 239 7.90 -5.88 -1.50
C LYS A 239 7.93 -6.55 -2.88
N ILE A 240 9.10 -6.61 -3.49
CA ILE A 240 9.32 -7.44 -4.68
C ILE A 240 9.26 -8.90 -4.25
N LEU A 241 8.51 -9.72 -4.97
CA LEU A 241 8.33 -11.14 -4.68
C LEU A 241 8.89 -12.03 -5.80
N VAL A 242 9.11 -13.30 -5.48
CA VAL A 242 9.46 -14.30 -6.49
C VAL A 242 8.32 -14.42 -7.50
N GLY A 243 8.65 -14.35 -8.79
CA GLY A 243 7.69 -14.33 -9.90
C GLY A 243 7.37 -12.92 -10.42
N ASP A 244 7.66 -11.87 -9.63
CA ASP A 244 7.43 -10.49 -10.07
C ASP A 244 8.17 -10.18 -11.37
N GLU A 245 7.57 -9.31 -12.16
CA GLU A 245 8.11 -8.92 -13.46
C GLU A 245 8.78 -7.56 -13.35
N LEU A 246 10.06 -7.51 -13.71
CA LEU A 246 10.85 -6.28 -13.69
C LEU A 246 11.38 -6.00 -15.09
N ARG A 247 11.51 -4.71 -15.42
CA ARG A 247 12.14 -4.25 -16.65
C ARG A 247 13.46 -3.59 -16.31
N LEU A 248 14.55 -4.21 -16.73
CA LEU A 248 15.90 -3.66 -16.61
C LEU A 248 16.21 -2.83 -17.85
N LYS A 249 16.68 -1.60 -17.66
CA LYS A 249 16.98 -0.65 -18.73
C LYS A 249 18.38 -0.08 -18.57
N ASN A 250 19.00 0.29 -19.70
CA ASN A 250 20.18 1.14 -19.75
C ASN A 250 19.98 2.15 -20.88
N SER A 251 19.67 3.39 -20.51
CA SER A 251 19.33 4.46 -21.46
C SER A 251 20.51 4.85 -22.35
N ALA A 252 21.74 4.82 -21.83
CA ALA A 252 22.95 5.15 -22.59
C ALA A 252 23.22 4.12 -23.69
N LEU A 253 22.98 2.84 -23.40
CA LEU A 253 23.16 1.74 -24.35
C LEU A 253 21.91 1.45 -25.19
N LYS A 254 20.84 2.24 -25.02
CA LYS A 254 19.53 2.06 -25.69
C LYS A 254 19.03 0.61 -25.59
N TRP A 255 19.19 0.01 -24.42
CA TRP A 255 18.84 -1.38 -24.18
C TRP A 255 17.82 -1.49 -23.06
N GLU A 256 16.82 -2.36 -23.25
CA GLU A 256 15.90 -2.77 -22.21
C GLU A 256 15.50 -4.23 -22.37
N CYS A 257 15.23 -4.89 -21.24
CA CYS A 257 14.72 -6.25 -21.23
C CYS A 257 13.86 -6.50 -20.00
N VAL A 258 12.79 -7.25 -20.21
CA VAL A 258 11.92 -7.72 -19.13
C VAL A 258 12.43 -9.06 -18.63
N GLY A 259 12.34 -9.28 -17.33
CA GLY A 259 12.66 -10.54 -16.67
C GLY A 259 11.69 -10.85 -15.53
N ASN A 260 11.84 -12.05 -14.96
CA ASN A 260 11.10 -12.47 -13.78
C ASN A 260 12.04 -12.74 -12.61
N VAL A 261 11.66 -12.29 -11.42
CA VAL A 261 12.42 -12.51 -10.19
C VAL A 261 12.38 -13.99 -9.85
N LYS A 262 13.55 -14.62 -9.75
CA LYS A 262 13.69 -16.04 -9.40
C LYS A 262 13.93 -16.28 -7.92
N GLY A 263 14.43 -15.28 -7.22
CA GLY A 263 14.82 -15.39 -5.83
C GLY A 263 15.71 -14.22 -5.42
N PHE A 264 16.22 -14.34 -4.21
CA PHE A 264 17.13 -13.40 -3.59
C PHE A 264 18.37 -14.17 -3.15
N THR A 265 19.56 -13.58 -3.30
CA THR A 265 20.80 -14.17 -2.80
C THR A 265 20.93 -13.97 -1.28
N SER A 266 21.95 -14.57 -0.65
CA SER A 266 22.29 -14.32 0.76
C SER A 266 22.62 -12.86 1.04
N ASP A 267 23.12 -12.15 0.03
CA ASP A 267 23.50 -10.73 0.10
C ASP A 267 22.35 -9.79 -0.33
N GLU A 268 21.12 -10.31 -0.29
CA GLU A 268 19.89 -9.59 -0.67
C GLU A 268 19.85 -9.08 -2.13
N GLU A 269 20.68 -9.63 -3.02
CA GLU A 269 20.60 -9.32 -4.45
C GLU A 269 19.35 -9.97 -5.07
N VAL A 270 18.61 -9.20 -5.85
CA VAL A 270 17.51 -9.70 -6.69
C VAL A 270 18.10 -10.49 -7.85
N ALA A 271 17.70 -11.75 -8.01
CA ALA A 271 18.05 -12.57 -9.17
C ALA A 271 16.96 -12.46 -10.26
N LEU A 272 17.22 -11.65 -11.29
CA LEU A 272 16.29 -11.40 -12.39
C LEU A 272 16.64 -12.25 -13.62
N GLU A 273 15.85 -13.29 -13.91
CA GLU A 273 16.00 -14.08 -15.14
C GLU A 273 15.36 -13.33 -16.32
N LEU A 274 16.19 -12.90 -17.27
CA LEU A 274 15.75 -12.16 -18.45
C LEU A 274 15.07 -13.06 -19.49
N ARG A 275 14.10 -12.52 -20.23
CA ARG A 275 13.36 -13.24 -21.27
C ARG A 275 13.29 -12.49 -22.60
N GLY A 276 13.05 -13.25 -23.66
CA GLY A 276 12.86 -12.71 -25.02
C GLY A 276 14.16 -12.36 -25.74
N LYS A 277 14.04 -11.81 -26.95
CA LYS A 277 15.16 -11.55 -27.87
C LYS A 277 16.17 -10.50 -27.36
N SER A 278 15.76 -9.61 -26.46
CA SER A 278 16.67 -8.61 -25.89
C SER A 278 17.65 -9.21 -24.88
N ALA A 279 17.33 -10.36 -24.28
CA ALA A 279 18.17 -11.03 -23.29
C ALA A 279 19.50 -11.53 -23.88
N SER A 280 19.51 -11.96 -25.15
CA SER A 280 20.74 -12.38 -25.84
C SER A 280 21.67 -11.22 -26.18
N ARG A 281 21.11 -10.00 -26.28
CA ARG A 281 21.85 -8.74 -26.54
C ARG A 281 22.06 -7.93 -25.26
N ALA A 282 21.98 -8.57 -24.10
CA ALA A 282 22.23 -7.92 -22.82
C ALA A 282 23.66 -7.33 -22.82
N PRO A 283 23.85 -6.07 -22.39
CA PRO A 283 25.15 -5.42 -22.34
C PRO A 283 25.97 -5.95 -21.15
N VAL A 284 26.49 -7.17 -21.29
CA VAL A 284 27.18 -7.91 -20.22
C VAL A 284 28.49 -7.26 -19.78
N ASP A 285 29.10 -6.45 -20.63
CA ASP A 285 30.33 -5.71 -20.33
C ASP A 285 30.07 -4.45 -19.47
N ALA A 286 28.80 -4.04 -19.34
CA ALA A 286 28.41 -2.89 -18.52
C ALA A 286 27.81 -3.37 -17.20
N SER A 287 28.30 -2.80 -16.09
CA SER A 287 27.79 -3.07 -14.74
C SER A 287 27.04 -1.88 -14.13
N ILE A 288 27.16 -0.67 -14.67
CA ILE A 288 26.57 0.55 -14.09
C ILE A 288 25.64 1.27 -15.07
N GLY A 289 24.86 2.23 -14.55
CA GLY A 289 23.97 3.06 -15.36
C GLY A 289 22.65 2.38 -15.73
N PHE A 290 22.27 1.34 -14.99
CA PHE A 290 20.99 0.67 -15.19
C PHE A 290 19.88 1.33 -14.36
N SER A 291 18.65 1.14 -14.81
CA SER A 291 17.45 1.37 -14.03
C SER A 291 16.55 0.16 -14.07
N VAL A 292 15.77 -0.04 -13.01
CA VAL A 292 14.80 -1.12 -12.87
C VAL A 292 13.43 -0.49 -12.71
N ASP A 293 12.53 -0.80 -13.63
CA ASP A 293 11.11 -0.47 -13.50
C ASP A 293 10.34 -1.70 -13.05
N VAL A 294 9.48 -1.55 -12.05
CA VAL A 294 8.57 -2.61 -11.62
C VAL A 294 7.39 -2.65 -12.59
N VAL A 295 7.19 -3.78 -13.28
CA VAL A 295 6.14 -3.88 -14.31
C VAL A 295 4.81 -4.16 -13.63
N TRP A 296 3.94 -3.15 -13.56
CA TRP A 296 2.56 -3.33 -13.13
C TRP A 296 1.75 -4.13 -14.16
N LYS A 297 0.89 -5.02 -13.68
CA LYS A 297 0.00 -5.84 -14.51
C LYS A 297 -1.43 -5.67 -14.06
N ALA A 298 -2.27 -5.18 -14.98
CA ALA A 298 -3.70 -5.01 -14.77
C ALA A 298 -4.48 -6.34 -14.69
N THR A 299 -3.86 -7.49 -14.98
CA THR A 299 -4.55 -8.75 -15.28
C THR A 299 -5.54 -9.21 -14.20
N SER A 300 -5.22 -9.03 -12.92
CA SER A 300 -6.16 -9.34 -11.82
C SER A 300 -7.40 -8.42 -11.88
N PHE A 301 -7.18 -7.11 -11.99
CA PHE A 301 -8.23 -6.11 -12.05
C PHE A 301 -9.08 -6.22 -13.32
N ASP A 302 -8.45 -6.48 -14.48
CA ASP A 302 -9.14 -6.72 -15.75
C ASP A 302 -10.08 -7.93 -15.63
N ARG A 303 -9.61 -9.01 -15.01
CA ARG A 303 -10.45 -10.20 -14.76
C ARG A 303 -11.61 -9.90 -13.83
N MET A 304 -11.40 -9.08 -12.78
CA MET A 304 -12.47 -8.64 -11.89
C MET A 304 -13.52 -7.81 -12.66
N GLN A 305 -13.09 -6.87 -13.50
CA GLN A 305 -13.99 -6.05 -14.32
C GLN A 305 -14.77 -6.88 -15.33
N VAL A 306 -14.12 -7.85 -15.98
CA VAL A 306 -14.78 -8.81 -16.87
C VAL A 306 -15.81 -9.64 -16.09
N ALA A 307 -15.46 -10.14 -14.91
CA ALA A 307 -16.40 -10.90 -14.07
C ALA A 307 -17.62 -10.06 -13.66
N MET A 308 -17.42 -8.78 -13.28
CA MET A 308 -18.53 -7.87 -12.98
C MET A 308 -19.44 -7.66 -14.19
N ARG A 309 -18.86 -7.49 -15.39
CA ARG A 309 -19.63 -7.36 -16.63
C ARG A 309 -20.39 -8.65 -16.95
N THR A 310 -19.75 -9.81 -16.84
CA THR A 310 -20.41 -11.10 -17.08
C THR A 310 -21.57 -11.30 -16.11
N PHE A 311 -21.40 -10.96 -14.83
CA PHE A 311 -22.47 -11.05 -13.83
C PHE A 311 -23.67 -10.12 -14.13
N SER A 312 -23.44 -8.96 -14.76
CA SER A 312 -24.51 -8.02 -15.11
C SER A 312 -25.22 -8.34 -16.42
N VAL A 313 -24.53 -8.91 -17.42
CA VAL A 313 -25.07 -9.10 -18.77
C VAL A 313 -25.43 -10.55 -19.14
N ASP A 314 -24.80 -11.54 -18.51
CA ASP A 314 -24.98 -12.95 -18.85
C ASP A 314 -25.79 -13.67 -17.75
N GLU A 315 -27.07 -13.87 -18.02
CA GLU A 315 -28.02 -14.57 -17.14
C GLU A 315 -27.66 -16.05 -16.91
N THR A 316 -26.76 -16.63 -17.72
CA THR A 316 -26.31 -18.03 -17.57
C THR A 316 -25.03 -18.16 -16.75
N SER A 317 -24.41 -17.04 -16.36
CA SER A 317 -23.14 -17.00 -15.62
C SER A 317 -23.22 -17.58 -14.21
N VAL A 318 -24.40 -17.47 -13.57
CA VAL A 318 -24.73 -18.06 -12.28
C VAL A 318 -26.19 -18.51 -12.29
N SER A 319 -26.58 -19.41 -11.36
CA SER A 319 -28.00 -19.75 -11.21
C SER A 319 -28.79 -18.56 -10.65
N GLY A 320 -30.09 -18.46 -10.97
CA GLY A 320 -30.95 -17.39 -10.46
C GLY A 320 -31.00 -17.32 -8.93
N TYR A 321 -30.90 -18.47 -8.24
CA TYR A 321 -30.80 -18.50 -6.78
C TYR A 321 -29.53 -17.80 -6.28
N LEU A 322 -28.36 -18.10 -6.87
CA LEU A 322 -27.10 -17.47 -6.50
C LEU A 322 -27.08 -15.98 -6.85
N TYR A 323 -27.63 -15.60 -8.02
CA TYR A 323 -27.77 -14.21 -8.43
C TYR A 323 -28.47 -13.37 -7.35
N HIS A 324 -29.67 -13.78 -6.95
CA HIS A 324 -30.46 -13.06 -5.95
C HIS A 324 -29.81 -13.06 -4.56
N ARG A 325 -29.16 -14.16 -4.15
CA ARG A 325 -28.43 -14.21 -2.86
C ARG A 325 -27.21 -13.29 -2.84
N ILE A 326 -26.48 -13.18 -3.94
CA ILE A 326 -25.33 -12.25 -4.06
C ILE A 326 -25.78 -10.80 -3.95
N LEU A 327 -26.92 -10.46 -4.56
CA LEU A 327 -27.50 -9.10 -4.51
C LEU A 327 -28.20 -8.77 -3.18
N GLY A 328 -28.32 -9.72 -2.25
CA GLY A 328 -28.98 -9.52 -0.96
C GLY A 328 -30.51 -9.52 -1.02
N HIS A 329 -31.09 -10.07 -2.08
CA HIS A 329 -32.55 -10.22 -2.21
C HIS A 329 -33.04 -11.35 -1.29
N ASP A 330 -34.28 -11.19 -0.81
CA ASP A 330 -34.95 -12.22 -0.03
C ASP A 330 -35.49 -13.31 -0.98
N VAL A 331 -34.86 -14.48 -0.97
CA VAL A 331 -35.29 -15.66 -1.74
C VAL A 331 -35.52 -16.86 -0.83
N SER A 332 -36.56 -17.64 -1.14
CA SER A 332 -36.86 -18.89 -0.43
C SER A 332 -35.69 -19.85 -0.52
N GLN A 333 -35.28 -20.42 0.61
CA GLN A 333 -34.18 -21.37 0.68
C GLN A 333 -34.46 -22.56 -0.24
N GLN A 334 -33.54 -22.80 -1.16
CA GLN A 334 -33.58 -23.98 -2.03
C GLN A 334 -32.77 -25.11 -1.41
N VAL A 335 -33.25 -26.33 -1.63
CA VAL A 335 -32.58 -27.57 -1.21
C VAL A 335 -32.19 -28.32 -2.48
N ILE A 336 -30.95 -28.77 -2.54
CA ILE A 336 -30.49 -29.68 -3.58
C ILE A 336 -31.05 -31.07 -3.24
N SER A 337 -31.66 -31.74 -4.22
CA SER A 337 -32.31 -33.04 -4.01
C SER A 337 -31.40 -34.02 -3.26
N ALA A 338 -31.92 -34.57 -2.16
CA ALA A 338 -31.21 -35.46 -1.22
C ALA A 338 -30.87 -36.85 -1.79
N ALA A 339 -31.19 -37.13 -3.07
CA ALA A 339 -31.02 -38.44 -3.69
C ALA A 339 -29.56 -38.93 -3.78
N SER A 340 -28.57 -38.11 -3.38
CA SER A 340 -27.15 -38.42 -3.49
C SER A 340 -26.31 -38.09 -2.25
N ILE A 341 -26.93 -38.00 -1.06
CA ILE A 341 -26.18 -37.85 0.19
C ILE A 341 -25.61 -39.23 0.57
N PRO A 342 -24.30 -39.34 0.83
CA PRO A 342 -23.70 -40.62 1.23
C PRO A 342 -24.11 -41.02 2.65
N ASP A 343 -24.26 -42.32 2.89
CA ASP A 343 -24.52 -42.87 4.23
C ASP A 343 -23.29 -42.71 5.16
N GLU A 344 -22.08 -42.71 4.57
CA GLU A 344 -20.81 -42.47 5.26
C GLU A 344 -20.06 -41.28 4.66
N PHE A 345 -19.54 -40.41 5.54
CA PHE A 345 -18.75 -39.23 5.18
C PHE A 345 -17.23 -39.47 5.26
N SER A 346 -16.82 -40.73 5.45
CA SER A 346 -15.41 -41.12 5.46
C SER A 346 -14.82 -40.95 4.05
N VAL A 347 -13.61 -40.38 3.97
CA VAL A 347 -12.92 -40.14 2.71
C VAL A 347 -11.56 -40.83 2.73
N PRO A 348 -11.26 -41.73 1.77
CA PRO A 348 -10.00 -42.42 1.73
C PRO A 348 -8.81 -41.46 1.71
N GLY A 349 -7.87 -41.66 2.64
CA GLY A 349 -6.65 -40.83 2.75
C GLY A 349 -6.82 -39.51 3.50
N LEU A 350 -8.03 -39.19 3.99
CA LEU A 350 -8.27 -38.05 4.88
C LEU A 350 -8.52 -38.54 6.33
N PRO A 351 -8.22 -37.70 7.34
CA PRO A 351 -8.61 -37.98 8.71
C PRO A 351 -10.12 -38.12 8.88
N GLU A 352 -10.54 -38.93 9.85
CA GLU A 352 -11.95 -39.04 10.23
C GLU A 352 -12.53 -37.70 10.65
N LEU A 353 -13.73 -37.40 10.14
CA LEU A 353 -14.41 -36.15 10.43
C LEU A 353 -15.05 -36.21 11.81
N ASN A 354 -14.93 -35.12 12.57
CA ASN A 354 -15.69 -34.99 13.81
C ASN A 354 -17.15 -34.58 13.54
N HIS A 355 -17.96 -34.56 14.60
CA HIS A 355 -19.40 -34.26 14.49
C HIS A 355 -19.70 -32.93 13.79
N SER A 356 -19.02 -31.84 14.13
CA SER A 356 -19.30 -30.52 13.52
C SER A 356 -18.89 -30.47 12.06
N GLN A 357 -17.81 -31.17 11.68
CA GLN A 357 -17.39 -31.30 10.30
C GLN A 357 -18.39 -32.11 9.48
N ILE A 358 -18.89 -33.24 10.01
CA ILE A 358 -19.92 -34.06 9.34
C ILE A 358 -21.18 -33.23 9.09
N VAL A 359 -21.65 -32.49 10.10
CA VAL A 359 -22.80 -31.58 9.95
C VAL A 359 -22.55 -30.54 8.86
N ALA A 360 -21.34 -29.96 8.81
CA ALA A 360 -20.99 -29.00 7.76
C ALA A 360 -20.97 -29.63 6.36
N VAL A 361 -20.37 -30.82 6.19
CA VAL A 361 -20.36 -31.52 4.90
C VAL A 361 -21.78 -31.82 4.44
N LYS A 362 -22.62 -32.37 5.32
CA LYS A 362 -24.02 -32.67 5.01
C LYS A 362 -24.79 -31.43 4.57
N ALA A 363 -24.71 -30.35 5.35
CA ALA A 363 -25.41 -29.10 5.04
C ALA A 363 -24.97 -28.47 3.71
N VAL A 364 -23.69 -28.66 3.32
CA VAL A 364 -23.17 -28.18 2.02
C VAL A 364 -23.70 -29.01 0.86
N LEU A 365 -23.81 -30.33 1.01
CA LEU A 365 -24.33 -31.20 -0.05
C LEU A 365 -25.84 -30.99 -0.31
N GLU A 366 -26.57 -30.48 0.69
CA GLU A 366 -28.01 -30.21 0.61
C GLU A 366 -28.33 -28.76 0.17
N SER A 367 -27.35 -27.86 0.12
CA SER A 367 -27.59 -26.43 -0.10
C SER A 367 -26.83 -25.90 -1.32
N PRO A 368 -27.47 -25.09 -2.19
CA PRO A 368 -26.78 -24.44 -3.32
C PRO A 368 -25.81 -23.33 -2.90
N LEU A 369 -25.88 -22.85 -1.65
CA LEU A 369 -24.94 -21.87 -1.10
C LEU A 369 -24.74 -22.13 0.39
N SER A 370 -23.48 -22.28 0.80
CA SER A 370 -23.10 -22.51 2.20
C SER A 370 -21.86 -21.70 2.57
N LEU A 371 -21.84 -21.19 3.79
CA LEU A 371 -20.68 -20.52 4.38
C LEU A 371 -20.16 -21.35 5.55
N ILE A 372 -18.90 -21.79 5.48
CA ILE A 372 -18.25 -22.54 6.56
C ILE A 372 -17.29 -21.60 7.28
N GLN A 373 -17.52 -21.43 8.57
CA GLN A 373 -16.62 -20.68 9.45
C GLN A 373 -15.88 -21.65 10.39
N GLY A 374 -14.58 -21.45 10.57
CA GLY A 374 -13.78 -22.26 11.48
C GLY A 374 -12.54 -21.51 11.98
N PRO A 375 -12.25 -21.52 13.30
CA PRO A 375 -10.99 -21.02 13.86
C PRO A 375 -9.73 -21.69 13.27
N PRO A 376 -8.52 -21.17 13.55
CA PRO A 376 -7.28 -21.87 13.21
C PRO A 376 -7.24 -23.28 13.81
N GLY A 377 -6.74 -24.25 13.06
CA GLY A 377 -6.61 -25.64 13.53
C GLY A 377 -7.89 -26.49 13.50
N THR A 378 -9.06 -25.96 13.14
CA THR A 378 -10.33 -26.73 13.16
C THR A 378 -10.58 -27.62 11.94
N GLY A 379 -9.54 -27.90 11.15
CA GLY A 379 -9.64 -28.83 10.01
C GLY A 379 -10.40 -28.32 8.80
N LYS A 380 -10.54 -26.99 8.60
CA LYS A 380 -11.24 -26.40 7.43
C LYS A 380 -10.81 -27.01 6.09
N THR A 381 -9.52 -27.23 5.89
CA THR A 381 -8.97 -27.83 4.66
C THR A 381 -9.40 -29.29 4.51
N VAL A 382 -9.41 -30.07 5.59
CA VAL A 382 -9.89 -31.47 5.59
C VAL A 382 -11.37 -31.53 5.28
N THR A 383 -12.18 -30.66 5.90
CA THR A 383 -13.62 -30.55 5.62
C THR A 383 -13.88 -30.14 4.16
N SER A 384 -13.14 -29.16 3.64
CA SER A 384 -13.27 -28.70 2.25
C SER A 384 -12.89 -29.79 1.25
N ALA A 385 -11.80 -30.52 1.50
CA ALA A 385 -11.38 -31.64 0.67
C ALA A 385 -12.43 -32.77 0.67
N SER A 386 -13.08 -33.02 1.81
CA SER A 386 -14.15 -34.00 1.92
C SER A 386 -15.39 -33.60 1.12
N ILE A 387 -15.78 -32.32 1.18
CA ILE A 387 -16.86 -31.76 0.35
C ILE A 387 -16.56 -31.96 -1.14
N VAL A 388 -15.36 -31.57 -1.59
CA VAL A 388 -14.94 -31.70 -2.99
C VAL A 388 -14.96 -33.16 -3.43
N TYR A 389 -14.49 -34.09 -2.57
CA TYR A 389 -14.55 -35.51 -2.83
C TYR A 389 -16.00 -35.97 -3.08
N HIS A 390 -16.94 -35.66 -2.18
CA HIS A 390 -18.33 -36.08 -2.36
C HIS A 390 -19.00 -35.44 -3.58
N LEU A 391 -18.79 -34.14 -3.82
CA LEU A 391 -19.29 -33.46 -5.02
C LEU A 391 -18.78 -34.10 -6.31
N SER A 392 -17.49 -34.49 -6.34
CA SER A 392 -16.90 -35.17 -7.50
C SER A 392 -17.50 -36.56 -7.78
N LYS A 393 -18.08 -37.21 -6.77
CA LYS A 393 -18.72 -38.52 -6.91
C LYS A 393 -20.18 -38.42 -7.36
N GLN A 394 -20.87 -37.32 -7.06
CA GLN A 394 -22.28 -37.14 -7.39
C GLN A 394 -22.52 -36.95 -8.90
N SER A 395 -21.58 -36.38 -9.64
CA SER A 395 -21.73 -36.12 -11.07
C SER A 395 -20.48 -36.53 -11.86
N ARG A 396 -20.48 -37.75 -12.40
CA ARG A 396 -19.32 -38.34 -13.12
C ARG A 396 -18.86 -37.54 -14.35
N SER A 397 -19.72 -36.69 -14.92
CA SER A 397 -19.42 -35.83 -16.07
C SER A 397 -19.08 -34.39 -15.71
N ALA A 398 -19.30 -33.96 -14.46
CA ALA A 398 -19.07 -32.59 -14.02
C ALA A 398 -17.67 -32.44 -13.40
N LYS A 399 -17.07 -31.26 -13.58
CA LYS A 399 -15.81 -30.90 -12.92
C LYS A 399 -16.10 -29.95 -11.76
N VAL A 400 -15.43 -30.16 -10.64
CA VAL A 400 -15.50 -29.28 -9.46
C VAL A 400 -14.37 -28.26 -9.55
N LEU A 401 -14.71 -26.97 -9.45
CA LEU A 401 -13.73 -25.88 -9.38
C LEU A 401 -13.41 -25.58 -7.91
N VAL A 402 -12.12 -25.53 -7.57
CA VAL A 402 -11.62 -25.16 -6.23
C VAL A 402 -10.68 -23.98 -6.39
N CYS A 403 -10.92 -22.91 -5.62
CA CYS A 403 -10.13 -21.69 -5.70
C CYS A 403 -9.73 -21.21 -4.29
N ALA A 404 -8.58 -20.56 -4.20
CA ALA A 404 -8.11 -19.83 -3.03
C ALA A 404 -7.43 -18.52 -3.50
N PRO A 405 -7.42 -17.44 -2.69
CA PRO A 405 -6.83 -16.17 -3.09
C PRO A 405 -5.29 -16.17 -3.12
N SER A 406 -4.65 -17.13 -2.45
CA SER A 406 -3.19 -17.31 -2.41
C SER A 406 -2.79 -18.68 -2.94
N ASN A 407 -1.65 -18.74 -3.65
CA ASN A 407 -1.03 -20.00 -4.10
C ASN A 407 -0.35 -20.76 -2.97
#